data_AF-A0A1L7CMF3-F1
#
_entry.id   AF-A0A1L7CMF3-F1
#
_cell.length_a   1.000
_cell.length_b   1.000
_cell.length_c   1.000
_cell.angle_alpha   90.00
_cell.angle_beta   90.00
_cell.angle_gamma   90.00
#
_symmetry.space_group_name_H-M   'P 1'
#
loop_
_entity.id
_entity.type
_entity.pdbx_description
1 polymer ?
#
loop_
_entity_poly.entity_id
_entity_poly.type
_entity_poly.pdbx_seq_one_letter_code
_entity_poly.pdbx_strand_id
1 'polypeptide(L)'
;MANPFVKAWKYLMALFDSKIEENADPKIQIEQAIEEAQRQHQELSQQAAAVIGNQRQLEMQLNRRLSEIEKLQGNTRQALELADKARAGGDENKAVEYENAAEAFAAQLVTAEQSVEDTKKLHDQSLQQAEQAKKAVERNGMALREKVNERSKLLSQLEQAKMQEKVSESLSSMNELTANGNSPSLDAVRDKIERRYTKALGQAELAENSVSNRMHEIQQAGVQMAGHSRLEQIRAEMNSGTKEVQSGAKEAIEGAKAADSAADAAAQPSAVNDDAVQARLRELRGE
;
A
#
# COMPACT_ATOMS: atom_id res chain seq x y z
N MET A 1 -35.33 14.19 -17.34
CA MET A 1 -35.91 14.45 -16.01
C MET A 1 -35.67 13.22 -15.15
N ALA A 2 -35.04 13.35 -13.99
CA ALA A 2 -34.64 12.21 -13.17
C ALA A 2 -35.87 11.53 -12.54
N ASN A 3 -36.14 10.28 -12.93
CA ASN A 3 -37.30 9.53 -12.45
C ASN A 3 -37.28 9.38 -10.92
N PRO A 4 -38.33 9.84 -10.20
CA PRO A 4 -38.40 9.76 -8.74
C PRO A 4 -38.38 8.30 -8.23
N PHE A 5 -38.83 7.35 -9.05
CA PHE A 5 -38.76 5.92 -8.76
C PHE A 5 -37.34 5.36 -8.67
N VAL A 6 -36.43 5.80 -9.55
CA VAL A 6 -35.03 5.35 -9.53
C VAL A 6 -34.30 5.93 -8.31
N LYS A 7 -34.68 7.15 -7.88
CA LYS A 7 -34.16 7.74 -6.64
C LYS A 7 -34.66 7.02 -5.40
N ALA A 8 -35.96 6.67 -5.36
CA ALA A 8 -36.53 5.89 -4.25
C ALA A 8 -35.93 4.47 -4.19
N TRP A 9 -35.72 3.81 -5.34
CA TRP A 9 -35.06 2.51 -5.40
C TRP A 9 -33.59 2.57 -4.98
N LYS A 10 -32.86 3.61 -5.42
CA LYS A 10 -31.48 3.85 -4.96
C LYS A 10 -31.42 4.14 -3.46
N TYR A 11 -32.36 4.90 -2.90
CA TYR A 11 -32.44 5.13 -1.46
C TYR A 11 -32.81 3.88 -0.68
N LEU A 12 -33.72 3.05 -1.21
CA LEU A 12 -34.09 1.78 -0.61
C LEU A 12 -32.92 0.79 -0.64
N MET A 13 -32.22 0.68 -1.77
CA MET A 13 -30.99 -0.08 -1.91
C MET A 13 -29.92 0.46 -0.96
N ALA A 14 -29.67 1.76 -0.92
CA ALA A 14 -28.67 2.34 -0.02
C ALA A 14 -29.00 2.14 1.47
N LEU A 15 -30.28 2.17 1.85
CA LEU A 15 -30.73 1.86 3.22
C LEU A 15 -30.66 0.36 3.54
N PHE A 16 -30.75 -0.51 2.52
CA PHE A 16 -30.51 -1.94 2.64
C PHE A 16 -29.02 -2.27 2.70
N ASP A 17 -28.21 -1.66 1.84
CA ASP A 17 -26.74 -1.75 1.79
C ASP A 17 -26.15 -1.30 3.12
N SER A 18 -26.58 -0.13 3.61
CA SER A 18 -26.13 0.41 4.90
C SER A 18 -26.53 -0.46 6.09
N LYS A 19 -27.68 -1.15 6.04
CA LYS A 19 -28.11 -2.07 7.12
C LYS A 19 -27.56 -3.48 6.98
N ILE A 20 -27.16 -3.91 5.78
CA ILE A 20 -26.60 -5.24 5.53
C ILE A 20 -25.10 -5.24 5.80
N GLU A 21 -24.38 -4.17 5.43
CA GLU A 21 -22.96 -4.02 5.76
C GLU A 21 -22.76 -3.78 7.27
N GLU A 22 -23.67 -3.07 7.94
CA GLU A 22 -23.61 -2.83 9.39
C GLU A 22 -24.03 -4.06 10.23
N ASN A 23 -24.71 -5.05 9.63
CA ASN A 23 -25.07 -6.34 10.24
C ASN A 23 -24.42 -7.55 9.54
N ALA A 24 -23.31 -7.36 8.83
CA ALA A 24 -22.62 -8.49 8.21
C ALA A 24 -22.21 -9.49 9.32
N ASP A 25 -22.82 -10.69 9.30
CA ASP A 25 -22.60 -11.71 10.33
C ASP A 25 -21.08 -11.87 10.52
N PRO A 26 -20.54 -11.62 11.73
CA PRO A 26 -19.09 -11.69 11.97
C PRO A 26 -18.49 -13.03 11.52
N LYS A 27 -19.30 -14.10 11.45
CA LYS A 27 -18.91 -15.36 10.82
C LYS A 27 -18.47 -15.20 9.36
N ILE A 28 -19.26 -14.49 8.55
CA ILE A 28 -18.98 -14.28 7.12
C ILE A 28 -17.71 -13.44 6.95
N GLN A 29 -17.52 -12.40 7.76
CA GLN A 29 -16.32 -11.57 7.71
C GLN A 29 -15.05 -12.39 8.03
N ILE A 30 -15.12 -13.25 9.04
CA ILE A 30 -14.01 -14.15 9.40
C ILE A 30 -13.74 -15.13 8.25
N GLU A 31 -14.77 -15.69 7.61
CA GLU A 31 -14.61 -16.60 6.46
C GLU A 31 -14.00 -15.89 5.24
N GLN A 32 -14.47 -14.69 4.90
CA GLN A 32 -13.93 -13.87 3.82
C GLN A 32 -12.45 -13.53 4.05
N ALA A 33 -12.08 -13.13 5.28
CA ALA A 33 -10.70 -12.82 5.62
C ALA A 33 -9.76 -14.04 5.45
N ILE A 34 -10.23 -15.25 5.76
CA ILE A 34 -9.44 -16.47 5.53
C ILE A 34 -9.37 -16.83 4.04
N GLU A 35 -10.48 -16.71 3.31
CA GLU A 35 -10.47 -16.96 1.87
C GLU A 35 -9.51 -16.01 1.15
N GLU A 36 -9.51 -14.73 1.51
CA GLU A 36 -8.58 -13.74 0.97
C GLU A 36 -7.13 -14.09 1.31
N ALA A 37 -6.84 -14.44 2.58
CA ALA A 37 -5.50 -14.87 2.98
C ALA A 37 -5.04 -16.13 2.23
N GLN A 38 -5.95 -17.07 1.96
CA GLN A 38 -5.66 -18.27 1.15
C GLN A 38 -5.36 -17.90 -0.30
N ARG A 39 -6.14 -17.00 -0.92
CA ARG A 39 -5.90 -16.51 -2.28
C ARG A 39 -4.54 -15.82 -2.38
N GLN A 40 -4.24 -14.91 -1.44
CA GLN A 40 -2.93 -14.24 -1.37
C GLN A 40 -1.78 -15.26 -1.25
N HIS A 41 -1.94 -16.30 -0.42
CA HIS A 41 -0.94 -17.36 -0.31
C HIS A 41 -0.73 -18.12 -1.62
N GLN A 42 -1.82 -18.44 -2.33
CA GLN A 42 -1.75 -19.11 -3.62
C GLN A 42 -1.07 -18.24 -4.68
N GLU A 43 -1.40 -16.96 -4.75
CA GLU A 43 -0.79 -16.00 -5.68
C GLU A 43 0.71 -15.84 -5.41
N LEU A 44 1.11 -15.63 -4.16
CA LEU A 44 2.51 -15.55 -3.77
C LEU A 44 3.27 -16.85 -4.08
N SER A 45 2.64 -18.00 -3.87
CA SER A 45 3.23 -19.30 -4.19
C SER A 45 3.44 -19.49 -5.69
N GLN A 46 2.50 -19.03 -6.53
CA GLN A 46 2.64 -19.06 -7.99
C GLN A 46 3.76 -18.13 -8.46
N GLN A 47 3.84 -16.91 -7.92
CA GLN A 47 4.92 -15.98 -8.22
C GLN A 47 6.28 -16.55 -7.84
N ALA A 48 6.39 -17.13 -6.63
CA ALA A 48 7.61 -17.79 -6.20
C ALA A 48 7.97 -18.99 -7.09
N ALA A 49 6.98 -19.77 -7.53
CA ALA A 49 7.22 -20.88 -8.46
C ALA A 49 7.79 -20.38 -9.80
N ALA A 50 7.33 -19.24 -10.32
CA ALA A 50 7.88 -18.65 -11.53
C ALA A 50 9.34 -18.20 -11.35
N VAL A 51 9.66 -17.55 -10.23
CA VAL A 51 11.04 -17.13 -9.91
C VAL A 51 11.98 -18.33 -9.74
N ILE A 52 11.54 -19.36 -9.00
CA ILE A 52 12.30 -20.60 -8.82
C ILE A 52 12.45 -21.36 -10.16
N GLY A 53 11.43 -21.30 -11.01
CA GLY A 53 11.48 -21.87 -12.36
C GLY A 53 12.54 -21.20 -13.23
N ASN A 54 12.62 -19.87 -13.21
CA ASN A 54 13.66 -19.11 -13.90
C ASN A 54 15.06 -19.50 -13.41
N GLN A 55 15.24 -19.60 -12.10
CA GLN A 55 16.50 -20.04 -11.48
C GLN A 55 16.93 -21.43 -11.98
N ARG A 56 16.03 -22.41 -12.04
CA ARG A 56 16.31 -23.74 -12.60
C ARG A 56 16.61 -23.71 -14.10
N GLN A 57 15.94 -22.83 -14.85
CA GLN A 57 16.21 -22.65 -16.27
C GLN A 57 17.66 -22.16 -16.50
N LEU A 58 18.13 -21.21 -15.68
CA LEU A 58 19.51 -20.73 -15.71
C LEU A 58 20.50 -21.84 -15.34
N GLU A 59 20.20 -22.68 -14.35
CA GLU A 59 21.03 -23.87 -14.03
C GLU A 59 21.16 -24.81 -15.23
N MET A 60 20.06 -25.12 -15.91
CA MET A 60 20.10 -25.98 -17.09
C MET A 60 20.85 -25.33 -18.25
N GLN A 61 20.77 -24.01 -18.42
CA GLN A 61 21.56 -23.29 -19.42
C GLN A 61 23.06 -23.32 -19.08
N LEU A 62 23.40 -23.08 -17.81
CA LEU A 62 24.78 -23.14 -17.32
C LEU A 62 25.39 -24.53 -17.56
N ASN A 63 24.69 -25.60 -17.17
CA ASN A 63 25.16 -26.98 -17.37
C ASN A 63 25.37 -27.32 -18.85
N ARG A 64 24.48 -26.86 -19.75
CA ARG A 64 24.65 -27.06 -21.20
C ARG A 64 25.89 -26.36 -21.73
N ARG A 65 26.12 -25.11 -21.32
CA ARG A 65 27.30 -24.33 -21.75
C ARG A 65 28.60 -24.91 -21.19
N LEU A 66 28.60 -25.40 -19.95
CA LEU A 66 29.76 -26.11 -19.40
C LEU A 66 30.09 -27.39 -20.19
N SER A 67 29.07 -28.15 -20.62
CA SER A 67 29.28 -29.30 -21.50
C SER A 67 29.80 -28.92 -22.89
N GLU A 68 29.39 -27.77 -23.42
CA GLU A 68 29.90 -27.24 -24.68
C GLU A 68 31.38 -26.86 -24.59
N ILE A 69 31.78 -26.20 -23.50
CA ILE A 69 33.19 -25.91 -23.18
C ILE A 69 34.01 -27.19 -23.15
N GLU A 70 33.55 -28.22 -22.46
CA GLU A 70 34.26 -29.51 -22.36
C GLU A 70 34.47 -30.14 -23.75
N LYS A 71 33.46 -30.09 -24.62
CA LYS A 71 33.56 -30.57 -26.01
C LYS A 71 34.55 -29.75 -26.84
N LEU A 72 34.50 -28.41 -26.74
CA LEU A 72 35.41 -27.52 -27.46
C LEU A 72 36.86 -27.73 -27.01
N GLN A 73 37.10 -27.90 -25.70
CA GLN A 73 38.42 -28.25 -25.16
C GLN A 73 38.91 -29.60 -25.68
N GLY A 74 38.05 -30.62 -25.71
CA GLY A 74 38.36 -31.94 -26.26
C GLY A 74 38.74 -31.87 -27.75
N ASN A 75 37.93 -31.18 -28.56
CA ASN A 75 38.17 -30.99 -29.98
C ASN A 75 39.47 -30.21 -30.26
N THR A 76 39.73 -29.15 -29.48
CA THR A 76 40.96 -28.35 -29.60
C THR A 76 42.19 -29.22 -29.32
N ARG A 77 42.17 -29.99 -28.22
CA ARG A 77 43.28 -30.90 -27.88
C ARG A 77 43.51 -31.95 -28.95
N GLN A 78 42.43 -32.56 -29.47
CA GLN A 78 42.52 -33.56 -30.52
C GLN A 78 43.09 -32.98 -31.82
N ALA A 79 42.68 -31.76 -32.21
CA ALA A 79 43.21 -31.08 -33.39
C ALA A 79 44.72 -30.81 -33.25
N LEU A 80 45.17 -30.35 -32.08
CA LEU A 80 46.60 -30.15 -31.80
C LEU A 80 47.39 -31.47 -31.85
N GLU A 81 46.87 -32.55 -31.25
CA GLU A 81 47.51 -33.86 -31.32
C GLU A 81 47.64 -34.38 -32.76
N LEU A 82 46.65 -34.10 -33.61
CA LEU A 82 46.69 -34.45 -35.04
C LEU A 82 47.69 -33.59 -35.81
N ALA A 83 47.78 -32.30 -35.50
CA ALA A 83 48.78 -31.40 -36.07
C ALA A 83 50.20 -31.87 -35.75
N ASP A 84 50.48 -32.20 -34.49
CA ASP A 84 51.79 -32.70 -34.06
C ASP A 84 52.16 -34.02 -34.73
N LYS A 85 51.19 -34.93 -34.89
CA LYS A 85 51.40 -36.19 -35.63
C LYS A 85 51.68 -35.96 -37.11
N ALA A 86 50.97 -35.04 -37.76
CA ALA A 86 51.20 -34.70 -39.17
C ALA A 86 52.59 -34.08 -39.37
N ARG A 87 53.00 -33.17 -38.48
CA ARG A 87 54.33 -32.56 -38.46
C ARG A 87 55.44 -33.60 -38.25
N ALA A 88 55.27 -34.50 -37.28
CA ALA A 88 56.22 -35.59 -37.04
C ALA A 88 56.32 -36.57 -38.22
N GLY A 89 55.24 -36.72 -39.01
CA GLY A 89 55.19 -37.48 -40.24
C GLY A 89 55.75 -36.76 -41.48
N GLY A 90 56.15 -35.49 -41.35
CA GLY A 90 56.68 -34.66 -42.45
C GLY A 90 55.61 -34.06 -43.37
N ASP A 91 54.33 -34.11 -43.00
CA ASP A 91 53.20 -33.62 -43.81
C ASP A 91 52.75 -32.23 -43.32
N GLU A 92 53.60 -31.21 -43.57
CA GLU A 92 53.45 -29.87 -42.98
C GLU A 92 52.14 -29.17 -43.37
N ASN A 93 51.66 -29.38 -44.60
CA ASN A 93 50.40 -28.77 -45.05
C ASN A 93 49.21 -29.24 -44.19
N LYS A 94 49.15 -30.52 -43.84
CA LYS A 94 48.10 -31.06 -42.96
C LYS A 94 48.27 -30.59 -41.52
N ALA A 95 49.50 -30.42 -41.05
CA ALA A 95 49.75 -29.87 -39.73
C ALA A 95 49.15 -28.46 -39.59
N VAL A 96 49.38 -27.59 -40.58
CA VAL A 96 48.80 -26.24 -40.64
C VAL A 96 47.28 -26.27 -40.70
N GLU A 97 46.67 -27.17 -41.48
CA GLU A 97 45.20 -27.32 -41.52
C GLU A 97 44.61 -27.67 -40.15
N TYR A 98 45.21 -28.62 -39.41
CA TYR A 98 44.77 -28.98 -38.07
C TYR A 98 45.02 -27.88 -37.04
N GLU A 99 46.11 -27.13 -37.15
CA GLU A 99 46.37 -25.96 -36.29
C GLU A 99 45.32 -24.87 -36.50
N ASN A 100 44.98 -24.54 -37.75
CA ASN A 100 43.91 -23.59 -38.05
C ASN A 100 42.56 -24.05 -37.46
N ALA A 101 42.27 -25.35 -37.50
CA ALA A 101 41.07 -25.90 -36.86
C ALA A 101 41.12 -25.78 -35.33
N ALA A 102 42.27 -26.03 -34.70
CA ALA A 102 42.47 -25.85 -33.27
C ALA A 102 42.29 -24.37 -32.86
N GLU A 103 42.83 -23.43 -33.63
CA GLU A 103 42.64 -21.99 -33.40
C GLU A 103 41.16 -21.60 -33.49
N ALA A 104 40.42 -22.14 -34.47
CA ALA A 104 39.00 -21.90 -34.59
C ALA A 104 38.20 -22.42 -33.38
N PHE A 105 38.51 -23.63 -32.89
CA PHE A 105 37.89 -24.16 -31.66
C PHE A 105 38.27 -23.35 -30.42
N ALA A 106 39.52 -22.88 -30.33
CA ALA A 106 39.96 -22.02 -29.23
C ALA A 106 39.23 -20.66 -29.23
N ALA A 107 38.99 -20.06 -30.39
CA ALA A 107 38.21 -18.83 -30.49
C ALA A 107 36.74 -19.04 -30.05
N GLN A 108 36.15 -20.18 -30.40
CA GLN A 108 34.81 -20.57 -29.93
C GLN A 108 34.81 -20.82 -28.41
N LEU A 109 35.86 -21.45 -27.88
CA LEU A 109 36.01 -21.73 -26.45
C LEU A 109 35.97 -20.46 -25.62
N VAL A 110 36.73 -19.42 -26.00
CA VAL A 110 36.72 -18.12 -25.31
C VAL A 110 35.32 -17.50 -25.27
N THR A 111 34.60 -17.59 -26.40
CA THR A 111 33.22 -17.08 -26.48
C THR A 111 32.27 -17.87 -25.57
N ALA A 112 32.42 -19.20 -25.52
CA ALA A 112 31.63 -20.07 -24.65
C ALA A 112 31.93 -19.81 -23.17
N GLU A 113 33.19 -19.62 -22.79
CA GLU A 113 33.62 -19.29 -21.43
C GLU A 113 33.04 -17.96 -20.95
N GLN A 114 33.08 -16.91 -21.78
CA GLN A 114 32.44 -15.63 -21.45
C GLN A 114 30.94 -15.80 -21.22
N SER A 115 30.28 -16.57 -22.08
CA SER A 115 28.85 -16.84 -21.96
C SER A 115 28.50 -17.60 -20.67
N VAL A 116 29.38 -18.48 -20.19
CA VAL A 116 29.22 -19.17 -18.90
C VAL A 116 29.33 -18.19 -17.75
N GLU A 117 30.31 -17.28 -17.79
CA GLU A 117 30.47 -16.27 -16.75
C GLU A 117 29.23 -15.36 -16.64
N ASP A 118 28.68 -14.93 -17.78
CA ASP A 118 27.48 -14.10 -17.82
C ASP A 118 26.25 -14.86 -17.27
N THR A 119 26.11 -16.15 -17.64
CA THR A 119 25.01 -16.99 -17.12
C THR A 119 25.16 -17.22 -15.63
N LYS A 120 26.39 -17.40 -15.15
CA LYS A 120 26.67 -17.59 -13.73
C LYS A 120 26.27 -16.36 -12.92
N LYS A 121 26.59 -15.15 -13.40
CA LYS A 121 26.14 -13.89 -12.75
C LYS A 121 24.61 -13.83 -12.64
N LEU A 122 23.90 -14.16 -13.72
CA LEU A 122 22.43 -14.22 -13.72
C LEU A 122 21.90 -15.33 -12.79
N HIS A 123 22.54 -16.49 -12.77
CA HIS A 123 22.18 -17.61 -11.90
C HIS A 123 22.34 -17.23 -10.42
N ASP A 124 23.46 -16.62 -10.05
CA ASP A 124 23.72 -16.14 -8.68
C ASP A 124 22.68 -15.10 -8.24
N GLN A 125 22.32 -14.17 -9.11
CA GLN A 125 21.24 -13.21 -8.86
C GLN A 125 19.89 -13.93 -8.68
N SER A 126 19.57 -14.90 -9.54
CA SER A 126 18.33 -15.66 -9.47
C SER A 126 18.24 -16.53 -8.21
N LEU A 127 19.38 -17.03 -7.70
CA LEU A 127 19.46 -17.78 -6.45
C LEU A 127 18.99 -16.94 -5.26
N GLN A 128 19.46 -15.69 -5.18
CA GLN A 128 19.03 -14.76 -4.13
C GLN A 128 17.54 -14.45 -4.23
N GLN A 129 17.03 -14.20 -5.44
CA GLN A 129 15.60 -13.94 -5.67
C GLN A 129 14.74 -15.14 -5.32
N ALA A 130 15.15 -16.35 -5.71
CA ALA A 130 14.44 -17.59 -5.40
C ALA A 130 14.42 -17.85 -3.88
N GLU A 131 15.52 -17.57 -3.19
CA GLU A 131 15.59 -17.72 -1.73
C GLU A 131 14.69 -16.72 -1.00
N GLN A 132 14.66 -15.46 -1.46
CA GLN A 132 13.74 -14.46 -0.92
C GLN A 132 12.27 -14.84 -1.17
N ALA A 133 11.95 -15.33 -2.38
CA ALA A 133 10.62 -15.79 -2.73
C ALA A 133 10.17 -16.98 -1.87
N LYS A 134 11.05 -17.97 -1.65
CA LYS A 134 10.77 -19.09 -0.73
C LYS A 134 10.47 -18.62 0.69
N LYS A 135 11.31 -17.72 1.23
CA LYS A 135 11.09 -17.14 2.56
C LYS A 135 9.79 -16.36 2.65
N ALA A 136 9.40 -15.63 1.59
CA ALA A 136 8.15 -14.90 1.54
C ALA A 136 6.94 -15.86 1.58
N VAL A 137 6.96 -16.94 0.80
CA VAL A 137 5.92 -17.98 0.81
C VAL A 137 5.84 -18.67 2.16
N GLU A 138 6.97 -19.01 2.77
CA GLU A 138 7.01 -19.64 4.10
C GLU A 138 6.41 -18.73 5.18
N ARG A 139 6.82 -17.46 5.21
CA ARG A 139 6.26 -16.46 6.15
C ARG A 139 4.77 -16.27 5.96
N ASN A 140 4.31 -16.15 4.72
CA ASN A 140 2.89 -16.01 4.43
C ASN A 140 2.11 -17.28 4.81
N GLY A 141 2.68 -18.47 4.59
CA GLY A 141 2.10 -19.73 5.05
C GLY A 141 1.99 -19.82 6.57
N MET A 142 2.96 -19.31 7.32
CA MET A 142 2.87 -19.20 8.79
C MET A 142 1.76 -18.23 9.21
N ALA A 143 1.69 -17.04 8.61
CA ALA A 143 0.64 -16.07 8.90
C ALA A 143 -0.76 -16.62 8.57
N LEU A 144 -0.91 -17.36 7.47
CA LEU A 144 -2.16 -18.03 7.11
C LEU A 144 -2.58 -19.05 8.18
N ARG A 145 -1.65 -19.88 8.68
CA ARG A 145 -1.94 -20.84 9.76
C ARG A 145 -2.38 -20.13 11.04
N GLU A 146 -1.73 -19.03 11.40
CA GLU A 146 -2.10 -18.21 12.54
C GLU A 146 -3.53 -17.66 12.38
N LYS A 147 -3.86 -17.12 11.20
CA LYS A 147 -5.20 -16.63 10.87
C LYS A 147 -6.26 -17.72 10.96
N VAL A 148 -5.97 -18.93 10.47
CA VAL A 148 -6.89 -20.08 10.58
C VAL A 148 -7.14 -20.48 12.04
N ASN A 149 -6.11 -20.43 12.88
CA ASN A 149 -6.25 -20.68 14.33
C ASN A 149 -7.08 -19.58 15.00
N GLU A 150 -6.82 -18.31 14.67
CA GLU A 150 -7.58 -17.16 15.14
C GLU A 150 -9.06 -17.26 14.74
N ARG A 151 -9.36 -17.62 13.49
CA ARG A 151 -10.72 -17.91 13.02
C ARG A 151 -11.42 -18.92 13.91
N SER A 152 -10.76 -20.05 14.22
CA SER A 152 -11.38 -21.11 15.02
C SER A 152 -11.75 -20.62 16.42
N LYS A 153 -10.88 -19.80 17.03
CA LYS A 153 -11.14 -19.16 18.31
C LYS A 153 -12.30 -18.15 18.23
N LEU A 154 -12.30 -17.27 17.22
CA LEU A 154 -13.33 -16.26 17.03
C LEU A 154 -14.71 -16.89 16.74
N LEU A 155 -14.76 -17.95 15.94
CA LEU A 155 -16.01 -18.68 15.68
C LEU A 155 -16.58 -19.33 16.94
N SER A 156 -15.73 -19.95 17.76
CA SER A 156 -16.16 -20.52 19.04
C SER A 156 -16.71 -19.44 20.00
N GLN A 157 -16.03 -18.29 20.08
CA GLN A 157 -16.51 -17.15 20.88
C GLN A 157 -17.82 -16.59 20.35
N LEU A 158 -17.95 -16.48 19.03
CA LEU A 158 -19.17 -16.02 18.39
C LEU A 158 -20.34 -16.97 18.66
N GLU A 159 -20.13 -18.28 18.59
CA GLU A 159 -21.15 -19.27 18.91
C GLU A 159 -21.60 -19.19 20.37
N GLN A 160 -20.64 -19.00 21.29
CA GLN A 160 -20.95 -18.78 22.70
C GLN A 160 -21.76 -17.50 22.92
N ALA A 161 -21.41 -16.40 22.25
CA ALA A 161 -22.15 -15.13 22.32
C ALA A 161 -23.57 -15.27 21.75
N LYS A 162 -23.71 -15.90 20.58
CA LYS A 162 -25.02 -16.17 19.95
C LYS A 162 -25.92 -17.05 20.83
N MET A 163 -25.35 -18.02 21.56
CA MET A 163 -26.11 -18.83 22.52
C MET A 163 -26.65 -17.97 23.68
N GLN A 164 -25.82 -17.08 24.23
CA GLN A 164 -26.24 -16.17 25.30
C GLN A 164 -27.30 -15.17 24.81
N GLU A 165 -27.14 -14.65 23.60
CA GLU A 165 -28.13 -13.78 22.95
C GLU A 165 -29.47 -14.51 22.79
N LYS A 166 -29.46 -15.74 22.25
CA LYS A 166 -30.67 -16.55 22.08
C LYS A 166 -31.36 -16.91 23.40
N VAL A 167 -30.59 -17.20 24.46
CA VAL A 167 -31.13 -17.44 25.80
C VAL A 167 -31.77 -16.16 26.34
N SER A 168 -31.10 -15.02 26.19
CA SER A 168 -31.61 -13.71 26.64
C SER A 168 -32.86 -13.28 25.86
N GLU A 169 -32.91 -13.55 24.56
CA GLU A 169 -34.08 -13.33 23.71
C GLU A 169 -35.24 -14.25 24.12
N SER A 170 -34.96 -15.52 24.44
CA SER A 170 -35.96 -16.47 24.95
C SER A 170 -36.52 -16.04 26.31
N LEU A 171 -35.65 -15.56 27.22
CA LEU A 171 -36.07 -15.01 28.51
C LEU A 171 -36.86 -13.71 28.36
N SER A 172 -36.45 -12.83 27.44
CA SER A 172 -37.12 -11.56 27.17
C SER A 172 -38.48 -11.78 26.53
N SER A 173 -38.59 -12.67 25.54
CA SER A 173 -39.87 -13.04 24.92
C SER A 173 -40.81 -13.74 25.91
N MET A 174 -40.29 -14.56 26.82
CA MET A 174 -41.08 -15.15 27.91
C MET A 174 -41.52 -14.10 28.93
N ASN A 175 -40.67 -13.12 29.25
CA ASN A 175 -41.01 -11.98 30.11
C ASN A 175 -42.01 -11.02 29.45
N GLU A 176 -41.96 -10.82 28.14
CA GLU A 176 -42.99 -10.09 27.38
C GLU A 176 -44.32 -10.86 27.38
N LEU A 177 -44.28 -12.19 27.28
CA LEU A 177 -45.48 -13.03 27.36
C LEU A 177 -46.12 -13.02 28.77
N THR A 178 -45.31 -13.01 29.84
CA THR A 178 -45.80 -13.00 31.22
C THR A 178 -46.11 -11.60 31.75
N ALA A 179 -45.48 -10.55 31.21
CA ALA A 179 -45.83 -9.15 31.48
C ALA A 179 -47.13 -8.72 30.78
N ASN A 180 -47.63 -9.51 29.82
CA ASN A 180 -48.96 -9.35 29.22
C ASN A 180 -50.09 -9.98 30.07
N GLY A 181 -49.91 -10.05 31.39
CA GLY A 181 -51.00 -10.12 32.36
C GLY A 181 -51.79 -8.80 32.40
N ASN A 182 -52.54 -8.52 31.33
CA ASN A 182 -53.70 -7.64 31.23
C ASN A 182 -53.56 -6.17 31.71
N SER A 183 -53.49 -5.25 30.74
CA SER A 183 -53.53 -3.77 30.82
C SER A 183 -52.17 -3.06 30.93
N PRO A 184 -51.82 -2.16 29.98
CA PRO A 184 -50.80 -1.14 30.25
C PRO A 184 -51.17 -0.43 31.55
N SER A 185 -50.30 -0.47 32.56
CA SER A 185 -50.51 0.34 33.75
C SER A 185 -50.44 1.81 33.32
N LEU A 186 -51.31 2.64 33.90
CA LEU A 186 -51.30 4.09 33.64
C LEU A 186 -49.91 4.70 33.93
N ASP A 187 -49.13 4.09 34.83
CA ASP A 187 -47.77 4.49 35.14
C ASP A 187 -46.79 4.21 33.98
N ALA A 188 -46.88 3.09 33.27
CA ALA A 188 -46.02 2.84 32.10
C ALA A 188 -46.33 3.80 30.93
N VAL A 189 -47.60 4.21 30.79
CA VAL A 189 -48.00 5.25 29.84
C VAL A 189 -47.50 6.62 30.29
N ARG A 190 -47.59 6.93 31.58
CA ARG A 190 -47.03 8.16 32.18
C ARG A 190 -45.53 8.26 31.93
N ASP A 191 -44.75 7.22 32.23
CA ASP A 191 -43.30 7.20 32.00
C ASP A 191 -42.94 7.39 30.52
N LYS A 192 -43.74 6.83 29.61
CA LYS A 192 -43.54 6.98 28.17
C LYS A 192 -43.88 8.39 27.68
N ILE A 193 -44.90 9.03 28.27
CA ILE A 193 -45.23 10.43 28.02
C ILE A 193 -44.13 11.33 28.58
N GLU A 194 -43.65 11.08 29.81
CA GLU A 194 -42.57 11.85 30.43
C GLU A 194 -41.25 11.71 29.65
N ARG A 195 -40.90 10.53 29.16
CA ARG A 195 -39.73 10.34 28.27
C ARG A 195 -39.88 11.07 26.94
N ARG A 196 -41.08 11.07 26.34
CA ARG A 196 -41.31 11.83 25.09
C ARG A 196 -41.26 13.33 25.35
N TYR A 197 -41.82 13.78 26.46
CA TYR A 197 -41.83 15.18 26.87
C TYR A 197 -40.41 15.68 27.16
N THR A 198 -39.63 14.97 27.97
CA THR A 198 -38.23 15.31 28.27
C THR A 198 -37.33 15.25 27.04
N LYS A 199 -37.52 14.27 26.15
CA LYS A 199 -36.80 14.23 24.86
C LYS A 199 -37.15 15.39 23.95
N ALA A 200 -38.43 15.77 23.88
CA ALA A 200 -38.86 16.94 23.11
C ALA A 200 -38.33 18.25 23.71
N LEU A 201 -38.34 18.37 25.05
CA LEU A 201 -37.79 19.52 25.76
C LEU A 201 -36.28 19.65 25.54
N GLY A 202 -35.53 18.55 25.66
CA GLY A 202 -34.09 18.53 25.39
C GLY A 202 -33.75 18.80 23.93
N GLN A 203 -34.59 18.35 22.97
CA GLN A 203 -34.45 18.73 21.57
C GLN A 203 -34.77 20.21 21.32
N ALA A 204 -35.74 20.79 22.03
CA ALA A 204 -36.06 22.21 21.95
C ALA A 204 -34.95 23.09 22.57
N GLU A 205 -34.39 22.70 23.72
CA GLU A 205 -33.23 23.36 24.33
C GLU A 205 -31.99 23.26 23.43
N LEU A 206 -31.73 22.12 22.80
CA LEU A 206 -30.65 21.98 21.82
C LEU A 206 -30.86 22.89 20.61
N ALA A 207 -32.10 23.02 20.12
CA ALA A 207 -32.42 23.91 19.01
C ALA A 207 -32.23 25.39 19.40
N GLU A 208 -32.70 25.81 20.58
CA GLU A 208 -32.53 27.17 21.09
C GLU A 208 -31.05 27.52 21.33
N ASN A 209 -30.30 26.61 21.96
CA ASN A 209 -28.85 26.75 22.15
C ASN A 209 -28.08 26.76 20.82
N SER A 210 -28.54 26.03 19.79
CA SER A 210 -27.89 26.04 18.47
C SER A 210 -28.07 27.38 17.72
N VAL A 211 -29.21 28.06 17.88
CA VAL A 211 -29.46 29.37 17.28
C VAL A 211 -28.72 30.46 18.05
N SER A 212 -28.72 30.40 19.38
CA SER A 212 -27.93 31.31 20.24
C SER A 212 -26.43 31.15 19.97
N ASN A 213 -25.92 29.91 19.88
CA ASN A 213 -24.52 29.64 19.53
C ASN A 213 -24.18 30.14 18.13
N ARG A 214 -25.04 29.93 17.12
CA ARG A 214 -24.83 30.52 15.78
C ARG A 214 -24.82 32.05 15.81
N MET A 215 -25.62 32.69 16.67
CA MET A 215 -25.63 34.15 16.79
C MET A 215 -24.37 34.67 17.50
N HIS A 216 -23.89 33.97 18.53
CA HIS A 216 -22.61 34.26 19.20
C HIS A 216 -21.41 34.02 18.28
N GLU A 217 -21.43 32.98 17.46
CA GLU A 217 -20.37 32.67 16.49
C GLU A 217 -20.33 33.73 15.37
N ILE A 218 -21.49 34.19 14.88
CA ILE A 218 -21.58 35.31 13.94
C ILE A 218 -21.10 36.63 14.57
N GLN A 219 -21.45 36.92 15.84
CA GLN A 219 -20.93 38.09 16.54
C GLN A 219 -19.42 38.02 16.75
N GLN A 220 -18.86 36.86 17.14
CA GLN A 220 -17.42 36.67 17.28
C GLN A 220 -16.70 36.80 15.93
N ALA A 221 -17.22 36.21 14.86
CA ALA A 221 -16.67 36.36 13.51
C ALA A 221 -16.69 37.83 13.05
N GLY A 222 -17.77 38.56 13.32
CA GLY A 222 -17.87 39.99 13.03
C GLY A 222 -16.87 40.84 13.82
N VAL A 223 -16.66 40.56 15.10
CA VAL A 223 -15.69 41.26 15.96
C VAL A 223 -14.25 40.94 15.56
N GLN A 224 -13.93 39.70 15.19
CA GLN A 224 -12.59 39.33 14.72
C GLN A 224 -12.27 39.99 13.37
N MET A 225 -13.22 40.01 12.43
CA MET A 225 -13.05 40.71 11.14
C MET A 225 -12.91 42.23 11.32
N ALA A 226 -13.75 42.86 12.15
CA ALA A 226 -13.64 44.29 12.45
C ALA A 226 -12.36 44.63 13.22
N GLY A 227 -11.88 43.71 14.07
CA GLY A 227 -10.61 43.82 14.77
C GLY A 227 -9.42 43.81 13.81
N HIS A 228 -9.39 42.88 12.85
CA HIS A 228 -8.32 42.81 11.84
C HIS A 228 -8.28 44.07 10.96
N SER A 229 -9.44 44.54 10.47
CA SER A 229 -9.47 45.75 9.64
C SER A 229 -9.06 47.01 10.41
N ARG A 230 -9.42 47.13 11.69
CA ARG A 230 -8.99 48.25 12.53
C ARG A 230 -7.50 48.17 12.86
N LEU A 231 -6.94 46.98 13.07
CA LEU A 231 -5.50 46.78 13.27
C LEU A 231 -4.70 47.13 12.02
N GLU A 232 -5.20 46.79 10.83
CA GLU A 232 -4.61 47.18 9.56
C GLU A 232 -4.68 48.69 9.34
N GLN A 233 -5.81 49.34 9.65
CA GLN A 233 -5.91 50.81 9.62
C GLN A 233 -4.94 51.47 10.60
N ILE A 234 -4.84 50.99 11.85
CA ILE A 234 -3.91 51.54 12.83
C ILE A 234 -2.45 51.31 12.39
N ARG A 235 -2.13 50.15 11.79
CA ARG A 235 -0.81 49.94 11.18
C ARG A 235 -0.54 50.90 10.04
N ALA A 236 -1.51 51.12 9.15
CA ALA A 236 -1.39 52.07 8.06
C ALA A 236 -1.20 53.50 8.57
N GLU A 237 -1.96 53.91 9.59
CA GLU A 237 -1.86 55.22 10.26
C GLU A 237 -0.53 55.40 11.01
N MET A 238 0.00 54.35 11.66
CA MET A 238 1.33 54.43 12.31
C MET A 238 2.47 54.48 11.29
N ASN A 239 2.34 53.76 10.16
CA ASN A 239 3.33 53.80 9.08
C ASN A 239 3.28 55.11 8.29
N SER A 240 2.12 55.78 8.22
CA SER A 240 1.97 57.10 7.59
C SER A 240 2.28 58.27 8.54
N GLY A 241 2.09 58.09 9.86
CA GLY A 241 2.38 59.11 10.87
C GLY A 241 3.87 59.29 11.24
N THR A 242 4.76 58.40 10.76
CA THR A 242 6.21 58.46 11.05
C THR A 242 7.04 58.92 9.84
N LYS A 243 6.40 59.42 8.75
CA LYS A 243 7.11 59.75 7.51
C LYS A 243 6.54 60.96 6.76
N GLU A 244 6.38 62.08 7.45
CA GLU A 244 6.24 63.39 6.80
C GLU A 244 7.03 64.49 7.55
N VAL A 245 8.36 64.48 7.43
CA VAL A 245 9.15 65.68 7.06
C VAL A 245 10.35 65.21 6.22
N GLN A 246 10.32 65.63 4.96
CA GLN A 246 11.43 65.73 3.98
C GLN A 246 11.93 64.45 3.30
N SER A 247 11.26 64.20 2.17
CA SER A 247 11.88 63.89 0.89
C SER A 247 13.14 64.73 0.61
N GLY A 248 14.19 64.04 0.15
CA GLY A 248 15.44 64.61 -0.32
C GLY A 248 16.39 63.57 -0.96
N ALA A 249 15.95 62.95 -2.05
CA ALA A 249 16.73 62.28 -3.12
C ALA A 249 17.12 60.78 -3.04
N LYS A 250 17.15 60.17 -4.24
CA LYS A 250 17.60 58.82 -4.70
C LYS A 250 16.58 57.68 -4.61
N GLU A 251 16.09 57.16 -5.73
CA GLU A 251 16.68 56.21 -6.73
C GLU A 251 16.34 54.75 -6.40
N ALA A 252 15.95 54.03 -7.47
CA ALA A 252 15.80 52.58 -7.63
C ALA A 252 14.57 51.88 -7.03
N ILE A 253 13.95 50.85 -7.62
CA ILE A 253 14.01 50.08 -8.88
C ILE A 253 12.70 49.24 -8.88
N GLU A 254 12.17 48.91 -10.08
CA GLU A 254 11.29 47.80 -10.51
C GLU A 254 10.54 46.96 -9.44
N GLY A 255 9.27 46.60 -9.61
CA GLY A 255 8.55 46.32 -10.85
C GLY A 255 7.89 44.94 -10.75
N ALA A 256 6.63 44.88 -11.19
CA ALA A 256 5.95 43.71 -11.76
C ALA A 256 5.56 42.55 -10.80
N LYS A 257 4.24 42.32 -10.60
CA LYS A 257 3.39 41.36 -11.37
C LYS A 257 3.47 39.96 -10.70
N ALA A 258 2.46 39.10 -10.59
CA ALA A 258 1.15 38.94 -11.21
C ALA A 258 0.36 37.92 -10.35
N ALA A 259 -0.97 37.99 -10.46
CA ALA A 259 -1.89 36.88 -10.77
C ALA A 259 -1.78 35.59 -9.92
N ASP A 260 -2.78 35.27 -9.12
CA ASP A 260 -4.06 34.66 -9.53
C ASP A 260 -3.93 33.28 -10.20
N SER A 261 -4.62 32.35 -9.53
CA SER A 261 -5.34 31.19 -10.05
C SER A 261 -4.71 29.79 -10.00
N ALA A 262 -5.40 28.99 -9.18
CA ALA A 262 -5.90 27.64 -9.46
C ALA A 262 -5.04 26.42 -9.08
N ALA A 263 -5.82 25.41 -8.63
CA ALA A 263 -5.55 23.98 -8.47
C ALA A 263 -4.83 23.55 -7.18
N ASP A 264 -5.59 22.89 -6.29
CA ASP A 264 -5.05 21.82 -5.45
C ASP A 264 -5.71 20.51 -5.86
N ALA A 265 -4.92 19.72 -6.59
CA ALA A 265 -5.11 18.31 -6.81
C ALA A 265 -3.94 17.61 -6.13
N ALA A 266 -4.29 16.70 -5.22
CA ALA A 266 -3.65 15.42 -4.91
C ALA A 266 -2.14 15.24 -5.18
N ALA A 267 -1.51 14.75 -4.12
CA ALA A 267 -0.33 13.88 -4.07
C ALA A 267 1.05 14.56 -4.10
N GLN A 268 1.77 14.44 -2.98
CA GLN A 268 3.12 13.88 -3.02
C GLN A 268 3.59 13.26 -1.69
N PRO A 269 4.24 12.09 -1.73
CA PRO A 269 4.96 11.47 -0.63
C PRO A 269 6.47 11.84 -0.63
N SER A 270 7.15 11.33 0.40
CA SER A 270 8.59 10.97 0.48
C SER A 270 9.61 12.05 0.83
N ALA A 271 9.93 12.08 2.13
CA ALA A 271 11.22 12.42 2.69
C ALA A 271 12.29 11.37 2.28
N VAL A 272 13.36 11.79 1.59
CA VAL A 272 14.61 10.98 1.52
C VAL A 272 15.90 11.75 1.15
N ASN A 273 15.91 13.09 0.99
CA ASN A 273 17.10 13.78 0.44
C ASN A 273 17.98 14.55 1.46
N ASP A 274 17.65 14.57 2.76
CA ASP A 274 18.46 15.31 3.74
C ASP A 274 19.62 14.51 4.35
N ASP A 275 19.56 13.17 4.31
CA ASP A 275 20.54 12.34 5.02
C ASP A 275 21.88 12.22 4.26
N ALA A 276 21.82 12.20 2.92
CA ALA A 276 23.01 12.13 2.06
C ALA A 276 23.81 13.45 2.02
N VAL A 277 23.14 14.59 2.22
CA VAL A 277 23.77 15.92 2.24
C VAL A 277 24.42 16.18 3.61
N GLN A 278 23.81 15.71 4.70
CA GLN A 278 24.40 15.81 6.04
C GLN A 278 25.64 14.92 6.22
N ALA A 279 25.67 13.73 5.61
CA ALA A 279 26.85 12.86 5.64
C ALA A 279 28.07 13.52 4.96
N ARG A 280 27.87 14.21 3.84
CA ARG A 280 28.94 14.86 3.06
C ARG A 280 29.48 16.14 3.71
N LEU A 281 28.67 16.80 4.54
CA LEU A 281 29.07 17.96 5.35
C LEU A 281 29.86 17.59 6.61
N ARG A 282 29.72 16.35 7.12
CA ARG A 282 30.48 15.84 8.26
C ARG A 282 31.93 15.50 7.85
N GLU A 283 32.10 14.91 6.67
CA GLU A 283 33.39 14.54 6.10
C GLU A 283 34.29 15.76 5.76
N LEU A 284 33.69 16.90 5.43
CA LEU A 284 34.40 18.17 5.19
C LEU A 284 34.79 18.92 6.49
N ARG A 285 34.26 18.51 7.65
CA ARG A 285 34.57 19.11 8.96
C ARG A 285 35.66 18.36 9.74
N GLY A 286 36.10 17.18 9.25
CA GLY A 286 37.25 16.47 9.81
C GLY A 286 37.02 15.83 11.18
N GLU A 287 35.80 15.36 11.47
CA GLU A 287 35.51 14.41 12.58
C GLU A 287 35.30 12.99 12.04
#